data_AF-A0A6G0VJ35-F1
#
_entry.id   AF-A0A6G0VJ35-F1
#
_cell.length_a   1.000
_cell.length_b   1.000
_cell.length_c   1.000
_cell.angle_alpha   90.00
_cell.angle_beta   90.00
_cell.angle_gamma   90.00
#
_symmetry.space_group_name_H-M   'P 1'
#
loop_
_entity.id
_entity.type
_entity.pdbx_description
1 polymer ?
#
loop_
_entity_poly.entity_id
_entity_poly.type
_entity_poly.pdbx_seq_one_letter_code
_entity_poly.pdbx_strand_id
1 'polypeptide(L)'
;NPSSSTTTTINNVKRLRYIGNLKVEHFISPRRASRNLTFIKNKNYETINKLKIAREKARRLQNKVKTYEDLNKVLEQKNLISENASHIL
;
A
#
# COMPACT_ATOMS: atom_id res chain seq x y z
N ASN A 1 -30.60 -12.11 41.17
CA ASN A 1 -29.21 -12.49 41.51
C ASN A 1 -28.57 -13.23 40.35
N PRO A 2 -27.55 -12.63 39.71
CA PRO A 2 -26.85 -13.24 38.58
C PRO A 2 -25.66 -14.04 39.10
N SER A 3 -25.51 -15.29 38.68
CA SER A 3 -24.23 -15.98 38.83
C SER A 3 -24.07 -17.06 37.77
N SER A 4 -22.95 -16.91 37.05
CA SER A 4 -22.14 -17.95 36.39
C SER A 4 -22.80 -18.72 35.24
N SER A 5 -22.30 -18.63 34.01
CA SER A 5 -20.92 -19.03 33.69
C SER A 5 -20.54 -18.59 32.26
N THR A 6 -19.74 -17.53 32.14
CA THR A 6 -18.97 -17.27 30.93
C THR A 6 -17.81 -18.26 30.89
N THR A 7 -18.00 -19.36 30.17
CA THR A 7 -16.96 -20.36 29.90
C THR A 7 -15.72 -19.70 29.29
N THR A 8 -14.66 -19.70 30.09
CA THR A 8 -13.28 -19.36 29.74
C THR A 8 -12.84 -20.13 28.50
N THR A 9 -12.86 -19.46 27.34
CA THR A 9 -12.16 -19.95 26.15
C THR A 9 -10.69 -19.60 26.32
N ILE A 10 -9.85 -20.60 26.61
CA ILE A 10 -8.39 -20.48 26.61
C ILE A 10 -7.96 -20.29 25.15
N ASN A 11 -8.06 -19.05 24.68
CA ASN A 11 -7.73 -18.67 23.32
C ASN A 11 -6.21 -18.67 23.17
N ASN A 12 -5.69 -19.67 22.46
CA ASN A 12 -4.44 -19.57 21.74
C ASN A 12 -4.52 -18.28 20.90
N VAL A 13 -3.89 -17.18 21.35
CA VAL A 13 -4.02 -15.86 20.72
C VAL A 13 -3.30 -15.92 19.37
N LYS A 14 -4.04 -16.38 18.36
CA LYS A 14 -3.61 -16.43 16.97
C LYS A 14 -3.15 -15.03 16.59
N ARG A 15 -1.88 -14.90 16.19
CA ARG A 15 -1.29 -13.61 15.84
C ARG A 15 -2.11 -13.00 14.70
N LEU A 16 -2.70 -11.83 14.94
CA LEU A 16 -3.52 -11.15 13.96
C LEU A 16 -2.66 -10.69 12.77
N ARG A 17 -3.21 -10.79 11.56
CA ARG A 17 -2.52 -10.38 10.33
C ARG A 17 -2.61 -8.88 10.05
N TYR A 18 -3.71 -8.25 10.45
CA TYR A 18 -4.03 -6.86 10.14
C TYR A 18 -4.25 -6.06 11.42
N ILE A 19 -3.82 -4.78 11.42
CA ILE A 19 -4.03 -3.85 12.54
C ILE A 19 -5.54 -3.68 12.83
N GLY A 20 -6.38 -3.60 11.80
CA GLY A 20 -7.83 -3.42 11.95
C GLY A 20 -8.55 -4.56 12.67
N ASN A 21 -7.90 -5.71 12.86
CA ASN A 21 -8.48 -6.83 13.58
C ASN A 21 -8.19 -6.76 15.10
N LEU A 22 -7.42 -5.76 15.55
CA LEU A 22 -7.10 -5.58 16.96
C LEU A 22 -8.32 -5.01 17.70
N LYS A 23 -8.82 -5.75 18.69
CA LYS A 23 -9.86 -5.34 19.64
C LYS A 23 -9.26 -4.99 21.00
N VAL A 24 -10.07 -4.38 21.87
CA VAL A 24 -9.72 -4.04 23.27
C VAL A 24 -9.13 -5.23 24.03
N GLU A 25 -9.62 -6.45 23.76
CA GLU A 25 -9.13 -7.70 24.37
C GLU A 25 -7.62 -7.96 24.19
N HIS A 26 -7.05 -7.43 23.12
CA HIS A 26 -5.64 -7.55 22.81
C HIS A 26 -4.77 -6.55 23.59
N PHE A 27 -5.37 -5.61 24.31
CA PHE A 27 -4.68 -4.58 25.11
C PHE A 27 -4.95 -4.70 26.61
N ILE A 28 -5.69 -5.73 27.06
CA ILE A 28 -6.11 -5.88 28.47
C ILE A 28 -4.93 -5.92 29.45
N SER A 29 -3.82 -6.56 29.10
CA SER A 29 -2.65 -6.65 29.99
C SER A 29 -1.45 -5.89 29.43
N PRO A 30 -0.58 -5.32 30.29
CA PRO A 30 0.60 -4.59 29.84
C PRO A 30 1.49 -5.37 28.86
N ARG A 31 1.66 -6.69 29.10
CA ARG A 31 2.41 -7.58 28.20
C ARG A 31 1.74 -7.71 26.82
N ARG A 32 0.42 -7.83 26.76
CA ARG A 32 -0.32 -7.92 25.49
C ARG A 32 -0.34 -6.57 24.77
N ALA A 33 -0.56 -5.48 25.51
CA ALA A 33 -0.55 -4.12 24.98
C ALA A 33 0.81 -3.77 24.36
N SER A 34 1.91 -4.03 25.05
CA SER A 34 3.27 -3.80 24.54
C SER A 34 3.54 -4.58 23.25
N ARG A 35 3.18 -5.87 23.21
CA ARG A 35 3.34 -6.71 22.00
C ARG A 35 2.53 -6.18 20.81
N ASN A 36 1.28 -5.80 21.04
CA ASN A 36 0.41 -5.31 19.97
C ASN A 36 0.79 -3.89 19.53
N LEU A 37 1.29 -3.05 20.44
CA LEU A 37 1.86 -1.76 20.09
C LEU A 37 3.08 -1.90 19.18
N THR A 38 4.01 -2.82 19.49
CA THR A 38 5.16 -3.11 18.62
C THR A 38 4.72 -3.63 17.26
N PHE A 39 3.71 -4.51 17.22
CA PHE A 39 3.13 -4.97 15.96
C PHE A 39 2.55 -3.81 15.12
N ILE A 40 1.80 -2.90 15.74
CA ILE A 40 1.25 -1.72 15.08
C ILE A 40 2.36 -0.84 14.52
N LYS A 41 3.38 -0.53 15.33
CA LYS A 41 4.52 0.29 14.90
C LYS A 41 5.22 -0.30 13.67
N ASN A 42 5.51 -1.60 13.72
CA ASN A 42 6.16 -2.30 12.61
C ASN A 42 5.29 -2.28 11.34
N LYS A 43 3.99 -2.58 11.46
CA LYS A 43 3.09 -2.55 10.30
C LYS A 43 2.87 -1.16 9.74
N ASN A 44 2.83 -0.14 10.58
CA ASN A 44 2.77 1.25 10.12
C ASN A 44 4.02 1.61 9.32
N TYR A 45 5.21 1.30 9.85
CA TYR A 45 6.47 1.52 9.16
C TYR A 45 6.56 0.81 7.81
N GLU A 46 6.19 -0.48 7.76
CA GLU A 46 6.13 -1.25 6.51
C GLU A 46 5.17 -0.59 5.49
N THR A 47 4.01 -0.12 5.95
CA THR A 47 3.00 0.49 5.09
C THR A 47 3.49 1.82 4.52
N ILE A 48 4.10 2.67 5.34
CA ILE A 48 4.70 3.95 4.91
C ILE A 48 5.78 3.70 3.86
N ASN A 49 6.66 2.71 4.07
CA ASN A 49 7.71 2.38 3.12
C ASN A 49 7.15 1.89 1.78
N LYS A 50 6.16 0.98 1.81
CA LYS A 50 5.49 0.52 0.58
C LYS A 50 4.84 1.66 -0.17
N LEU A 51 4.20 2.58 0.54
CA LEU A 51 3.55 3.74 -0.02
C LEU A 51 4.57 4.72 -0.64
N LYS A 52 5.72 4.94 0.00
CA LYS A 52 6.83 5.71 -0.58
C LYS A 52 7.29 5.11 -1.91
N ILE A 53 7.57 3.81 -1.93
CA ILE A 53 8.01 3.09 -3.14
C ILE A 53 6.95 3.17 -4.25
N ALA A 54 5.67 2.97 -3.90
CA ALA A 54 4.57 3.06 -4.85
C ALA A 54 4.45 4.46 -5.47
N ARG A 55 4.56 5.52 -4.66
CA ARG A 55 4.57 6.91 -5.15
C ARG A 55 5.74 7.19 -6.08
N GLU A 56 6.94 6.71 -5.75
CA GLU A 56 8.10 6.88 -6.62
C GLU A 56 7.92 6.17 -7.97
N LYS A 57 7.36 4.95 -7.97
CA LYS A 57 7.03 4.23 -9.20
C LYS A 57 5.99 4.97 -10.03
N ALA A 58 4.92 5.45 -9.41
CA ALA A 58 3.88 6.22 -10.08
C ALA A 58 4.45 7.49 -10.73
N ARG A 59 5.29 8.23 -10.00
CA ARG A 59 5.97 9.43 -10.53
C ARG A 59 6.85 9.11 -11.75
N ARG A 60 7.63 8.02 -11.69
CA ARG A 60 8.47 7.60 -12.83
C ARG A 60 7.63 7.24 -14.05
N LEU A 61 6.51 6.53 -13.85
CA LEU A 61 5.58 6.17 -14.92
C LEU A 61 4.94 7.42 -15.54
N GLN A 62 4.46 8.34 -14.71
CA GLN A 62 3.89 9.61 -15.18
C GLN A 62 4.90 10.42 -16.00
N ASN A 63 6.16 10.49 -15.55
CA ASN A 63 7.22 11.15 -16.30
C ASN A 63 7.47 10.47 -17.66
N LYS A 64 7.47 9.13 -17.71
CA LYS A 64 7.63 8.40 -18.98
C LYS A 64 6.49 8.68 -19.95
N VAL A 65 5.24 8.64 -19.47
CA VAL A 65 4.06 8.97 -20.28
C VAL A 65 4.21 10.38 -20.86
N LYS A 66 4.54 11.35 -20.01
CA LYS A 66 4.79 12.72 -20.47
C LYS A 66 5.90 12.80 -21.52
N THR A 67 7.02 12.10 -21.33
CA THR A 67 8.11 12.08 -22.31
C THR A 67 7.65 11.49 -23.66
N TYR A 68 6.84 10.43 -23.64
CA TYR A 68 6.29 9.87 -24.88
C TYR A 68 5.26 10.78 -25.54
N GLU A 69 4.41 11.44 -24.77
CA GLU A 69 3.48 12.46 -25.28
C GLU A 69 4.23 13.63 -25.94
N ASP A 70 5.30 14.11 -25.30
CA ASP A 70 6.13 15.19 -25.84
C ASP A 70 6.88 14.74 -27.11
N LEU A 71 7.38 13.50 -27.14
CA LEU A 71 8.00 12.92 -28.33
C LEU A 71 7.01 12.81 -29.49
N ASN A 72 5.79 12.33 -29.25
CA ASN A 72 4.75 12.25 -30.27
C ASN A 72 4.45 13.62 -30.88
N LYS A 73 4.31 14.67 -30.05
CA LYS A 73 4.12 16.04 -30.54
C LYS A 73 5.26 16.49 -31.44
N VAL A 74 6.51 16.20 -31.08
CA VAL A 74 7.68 16.56 -31.90
C VAL A 74 7.67 15.80 -33.23
N LEU A 75 7.34 14.50 -33.20
CA LEU A 75 7.26 13.68 -34.41
C LEU A 75 6.14 14.14 -35.34
N GLU A 76 4.96 14.49 -34.79
CA GLU A 76 3.83 15.07 -35.53
C GLU A 76 4.22 16.41 -36.16
N GLN A 77 4.82 17.32 -35.39
CA GLN A 77 5.27 18.64 -35.88
C GLN A 77 6.28 18.53 -37.02
N LYS A 78 7.15 17.52 -36.98
CA LYS A 78 8.14 17.26 -38.03
C LYS A 78 7.59 16.44 -39.19
N ASN A 79 6.28 16.12 -39.19
CA ASN A 79 5.63 15.25 -40.16
C ASN A 79 6.29 13.86 -40.29
N LEU A 80 7.02 13.40 -39.27
CA LEU A 80 7.79 12.15 -39.32
C LEU A 80 6.93 10.90 -39.09
N ILE A 81 5.66 11.09 -38.71
CA ILE A 81 4.72 10.01 -38.38
C ILE A 81 3.33 10.23 -39.03
N SER A 82 3.16 11.22 -39.91
CA SER A 82 1.95 11.35 -40.71
C SER A 82 2.03 10.44 -41.95
N GLU A 83 0.89 10.10 -42.56
CA GLU A 83 0.84 9.26 -43.78
C GLU A 83 1.77 9.77 -44.90
N ASN A 84 2.03 11.08 -44.96
CA ASN A 84 2.94 11.68 -45.92
C ASN A 84 4.42 11.30 -45.69
N ALA A 85 4.84 10.95 -44.47
CA ALA A 85 6.20 10.45 -44.22
C ALA A 85 6.41 9.04 -44.79
N SER A 86 5.35 8.23 -44.92
CA SER A 86 5.42 6.92 -45.56
C SER A 86 5.75 6.99 -47.06
N HIS A 87 5.55 8.14 -47.69
CA HIS A 87 5.78 8.35 -49.13
C HIS A 87 7.20 8.86 -49.46
N ILE A 88 8.02 9.19 -48.45
CA ILE A 88 9.39 9.74 -48.62
C ILE A 88 10.47 8.65 -48.49
N LEU A 89 10.13 7.45 -48.00
CA LEU A 89 11.00 6.27 -47.97
C LEU A 89 10.83 5.42 -49.23
#